data_AF-A0A6J6PL49-F1
#
_entry.id   AF-A0A6J6PL49-F1
#
_cell.length_a   1.000
_cell.length_b   1.000
_cell.length_c   1.000
_cell.angle_alpha   90.00
_cell.angle_beta   90.00
_cell.angle_gamma   90.00
#
_symmetry.space_group_name_H-M   'P 1'
#
loop_
_entity.id
_entity.type
_entity.pdbx_description
1 polymer ?
#
loop_
_entity_poly.entity_id
_entity_poly.type
_entity_poly.pdbx_seq_one_letter_code
_entity_poly.pdbx_strand_id
1 'polypeptide(L)'
;MLTMLQSLSLPRSPSPRPPRTSQQLAVALDDLARRCASGESLAAAFLASPRVAELAPTFDPTLNALQRGATLAEALQQQPSGPASLALVVHVLHLCARVGGNVSESLDRAAATLRERDAAEQERVAQSAQARLSARVLTLVPLGFAGFTLLTNAQGRAFMFTPFGMVCAGIGVSLNLTGARVMSRVIRGAR
;
A
#
# COMPACT_ATOMS: atom_id res chain seq x y z
N MET A 1 -25.21 -24.27 17.73
CA MET A 1 -23.97 -23.59 18.16
C MET A 1 -22.73 -23.91 17.30
N LEU A 2 -22.86 -24.72 16.24
CA LEU A 2 -21.76 -25.05 15.29
C LEU A 2 -21.84 -24.28 13.95
N THR A 3 -22.97 -23.63 13.65
CA THR A 3 -23.22 -22.99 12.34
C THR A 3 -22.74 -21.53 12.24
N MET A 4 -22.30 -20.91 13.35
CA MET A 4 -21.79 -19.52 13.36
C MET A 4 -20.29 -19.40 13.10
N LEU A 5 -19.53 -20.51 13.16
CA LEU A 5 -18.08 -20.53 12.92
C LEU A 5 -17.69 -20.65 11.44
N GLN A 6 -18.66 -20.87 10.54
CA GLN A 6 -18.41 -21.09 9.11
C GLN A 6 -18.52 -19.80 8.26
N SER A 7 -18.93 -18.67 8.86
CA SER A 7 -19.06 -17.37 8.18
C SER A 7 -17.79 -16.51 8.22
N LEU A 8 -16.70 -16.99 8.83
CA LEU A 8 -15.36 -16.41 8.68
C LEU A 8 -14.75 -16.83 7.33
N SER A 9 -15.46 -16.54 6.25
CA SER A 9 -14.82 -16.32 4.96
C SER A 9 -13.95 -15.09 5.11
N LEU A 10 -12.70 -15.29 5.52
CA LEU A 10 -11.67 -14.26 5.45
C LEU A 10 -11.73 -13.72 4.02
N PRO A 11 -12.07 -12.43 3.81
CA PRO A 11 -11.91 -11.85 2.49
C PRO A 11 -10.45 -12.10 2.11
N ARG A 12 -10.24 -12.75 0.96
CA ARG A 12 -8.91 -12.91 0.36
C ARG A 12 -8.29 -11.52 0.42
N SER A 13 -7.30 -11.36 1.30
CA SER A 13 -6.57 -10.11 1.38
C SER A 13 -6.07 -9.85 -0.04
N PRO A 14 -6.28 -8.63 -0.59
CA PRO A 14 -5.60 -8.26 -1.82
C PRO A 14 -4.12 -8.55 -1.61
N SER A 15 -3.56 -9.28 -2.56
CA SER A 15 -2.17 -9.72 -2.50
C SER A 15 -1.30 -8.49 -2.28
N PRO A 16 -0.36 -8.48 -1.32
CA PRO A 16 0.73 -7.52 -1.36
C PRO A 16 1.56 -7.86 -2.60
N ARG A 17 1.25 -7.24 -3.74
CA ARG A 17 2.14 -7.22 -4.92
C ARG A 17 2.99 -5.95 -4.86
N PRO A 18 4.25 -6.04 -5.25
CA PRO A 18 5.35 -5.68 -4.36
C PRO A 18 5.75 -4.19 -4.48
N PRO A 19 6.27 -3.58 -3.40
CA PRO A 19 6.88 -2.24 -3.42
C PRO A 19 8.03 -2.11 -4.44
N ARG A 20 8.58 -3.23 -4.90
CA ARG A 20 9.70 -3.27 -5.85
C ARG A 20 9.36 -2.68 -7.22
N THR A 21 8.14 -2.86 -7.72
CA THR A 21 7.83 -2.44 -9.11
C THR A 21 7.74 -0.92 -9.26
N SER A 22 7.15 -0.20 -8.29
CA SER A 22 7.09 1.28 -8.32
C SER A 22 8.49 1.89 -8.18
N GLN A 23 9.29 1.34 -7.28
CA GLN A 23 10.67 1.78 -7.07
C GLN A 23 11.55 1.51 -8.31
N GLN A 24 11.42 0.34 -8.94
CA GLN A 24 12.12 0.03 -10.19
C GLN A 24 11.73 0.96 -11.33
N LEU A 25 10.43 1.30 -11.45
CA LEU A 25 9.95 2.28 -12.43
C LEU A 25 10.55 3.68 -12.19
N ALA A 26 10.64 4.13 -10.93
CA ALA A 26 11.27 5.40 -10.60
C ALA A 26 12.77 5.40 -10.96
N VAL A 27 13.49 4.31 -10.66
CA VAL A 27 14.91 4.15 -11.02
C VAL A 27 15.11 4.13 -12.55
N ALA A 28 14.19 3.51 -13.29
CA ALA A 28 14.22 3.55 -14.75
C ALA A 28 13.99 4.97 -15.28
N LEU A 29 13.03 5.73 -14.73
CA LEU A 29 12.83 7.13 -15.09
C LEU A 29 14.05 8.01 -14.81
N ASP A 30 14.71 7.86 -13.66
CA ASP A 30 15.95 8.60 -13.36
C ASP A 30 17.07 8.28 -14.38
N ASP A 31 17.15 7.01 -14.83
CA ASP A 31 18.12 6.61 -15.84
C ASP A 31 17.85 7.24 -17.20
N LEU A 32 16.58 7.24 -17.61
CA LEU A 32 16.15 7.90 -18.84
C LEU A 32 16.35 9.42 -18.77
N ALA A 33 16.08 10.04 -17.62
CA ALA A 33 16.30 11.47 -17.41
C ALA A 33 17.78 11.85 -17.59
N ARG A 34 18.69 11.08 -16.98
CA ARG A 34 20.14 11.28 -17.12
C ARG A 34 20.63 11.11 -18.55
N ARG A 35 20.17 10.07 -19.25
CA ARG A 35 20.51 9.82 -20.66
C ARG A 35 20.01 10.93 -21.59
N CYS A 36 18.77 11.37 -21.39
CA CYS A 36 18.21 12.50 -22.13
C CYS A 36 18.97 13.80 -21.83
N ALA A 37 19.44 13.99 -20.59
CA ALA A 37 20.23 15.16 -20.20
C ALA A 37 21.61 15.17 -20.88
N SER A 38 22.19 14.00 -21.17
CA SER A 38 23.40 13.88 -21.99
C SER A 38 23.16 14.02 -23.50
N GLY A 39 21.92 14.30 -23.92
CA GLY A 39 21.55 14.52 -25.32
C GLY A 39 21.10 13.27 -26.08
N GLU A 40 20.92 12.11 -25.42
CA GLU A 40 20.29 10.96 -26.06
C GLU A 40 18.82 11.27 -26.36
N SER A 41 18.32 10.82 -27.52
CA SER A 41 16.88 10.88 -27.78
C SER A 41 16.14 9.95 -26.82
N LEU A 42 14.93 10.31 -26.40
CA LEU A 42 14.15 9.50 -25.46
C LEU A 42 13.94 8.06 -25.95
N ALA A 43 13.72 7.86 -27.25
CA ALA A 43 13.59 6.54 -27.84
C ALA A 43 14.90 5.72 -27.75
N ALA A 44 16.05 6.36 -28.02
CA ALA A 44 17.36 5.71 -27.89
C ALA A 44 17.67 5.38 -26.42
N ALA A 45 17.43 6.32 -25.50
CA ALA A 45 17.59 6.13 -24.07
C ALA A 45 16.72 4.99 -23.55
N PHE A 46 15.47 4.89 -24.01
CA PHE A 46 14.54 3.82 -23.63
C PHE A 46 15.03 2.44 -24.06
N LEU A 47 15.52 2.31 -25.29
CA LEU A 47 16.04 1.05 -25.82
C LEU A 47 17.38 0.63 -25.18
N ALA A 48 18.24 1.60 -24.88
CA ALA A 48 19.58 1.36 -24.34
C ALA A 48 19.63 1.27 -22.81
N SER A 49 18.55 1.62 -22.10
CA SER A 49 18.53 1.62 -20.64
C SER A 49 18.50 0.21 -20.06
N PRO A 50 19.51 -0.19 -19.27
CA PRO A 50 19.48 -1.49 -18.58
C PRO A 50 18.34 -1.55 -17.55
N ARG A 51 17.92 -0.40 -17.00
CA ARG A 51 16.81 -0.31 -16.04
C ARG A 51 15.46 -0.59 -16.70
N VAL A 52 15.29 -0.17 -17.95
CA VAL A 52 14.11 -0.55 -18.75
C VAL A 52 14.17 -2.04 -19.11
N ALA A 53 15.34 -2.59 -19.42
CA ALA A 53 15.52 -4.01 -19.69
C ALA A 53 15.21 -4.92 -18.48
N GLU A 54 15.54 -4.50 -17.25
CA GLU A 54 15.11 -5.18 -16.01
C GLU A 54 13.58 -5.27 -15.89
N LEU A 55 12.86 -4.36 -16.55
CA LEU A 55 11.40 -4.28 -16.59
C LEU A 55 10.81 -4.80 -17.90
N ALA A 56 11.58 -5.58 -18.68
CA ALA A 56 11.15 -6.12 -19.98
C ALA A 56 9.75 -6.76 -19.94
N PRO A 57 9.38 -7.64 -18.98
CA PRO A 57 8.03 -8.23 -18.95
C PRO A 57 6.88 -7.19 -18.88
N THR A 58 7.19 -5.99 -18.37
CA THR A 58 6.23 -4.87 -18.31
C THR A 58 6.24 -4.06 -19.60
N PHE A 59 7.41 -3.85 -20.23
CA PHE A 59 7.59 -3.02 -21.42
C PHE A 59 7.71 -3.79 -22.75
N ASP A 60 7.58 -5.12 -22.75
CA ASP A 60 7.68 -5.98 -23.93
C ASP A 60 6.82 -5.49 -25.10
N PRO A 61 5.53 -5.09 -24.92
CA PRO A 61 4.73 -4.56 -26.02
C PRO A 61 5.34 -3.30 -26.64
N THR A 62 5.85 -2.41 -25.79
CA THR A 62 6.49 -1.15 -26.20
C THR A 62 7.82 -1.41 -26.90
N LEU A 63 8.69 -2.25 -26.32
CA LEU A 63 9.99 -2.63 -26.90
C LEU A 63 9.83 -3.32 -28.25
N ASN A 64 8.89 -4.26 -28.35
CA ASN A 64 8.61 -4.96 -29.60
C ASN A 64 8.05 -4.02 -30.68
N ALA A 65 7.22 -3.04 -30.32
CA ALA A 65 6.71 -2.05 -31.26
C ALA A 65 7.84 -1.14 -31.79
N LEU A 66 8.74 -0.68 -30.92
CA LEU A 66 9.92 0.10 -31.30
C LEU A 66 10.85 -0.68 -32.24
N GLN A 67 11.10 -1.96 -31.96
CA GLN A 67 11.91 -2.83 -32.83
C GLN A 67 11.29 -3.05 -34.22
N ARG A 68 9.96 -2.95 -34.33
CA ARG A 68 9.24 -2.98 -35.62
C ARG A 68 9.20 -1.63 -36.33
N GLY A 69 9.87 -0.61 -35.79
CA GLY A 69 9.96 0.71 -36.40
C GLY A 69 8.83 1.68 -36.00
N ALA A 70 7.99 1.33 -35.03
CA ALA A 70 7.01 2.29 -34.50
C ALA A 70 7.72 3.42 -33.73
N THR A 71 7.10 4.59 -33.68
CA THR A 71 7.59 5.67 -32.80
C THR A 71 7.33 5.32 -31.33
N LEU A 72 8.12 5.89 -30.42
CA LEU A 72 7.92 5.68 -28.99
C LEU A 72 6.53 6.10 -28.52
N ALA A 73 5.98 7.18 -29.08
CA ALA A 73 4.63 7.65 -28.77
C ALA A 73 3.55 6.63 -29.19
N GLU A 74 3.67 6.03 -30.38
CA GLU A 74 2.73 4.98 -30.83
C GLU A 74 2.87 3.70 -30.01
N ALA A 75 4.11 3.29 -29.71
CA ALA A 75 4.40 2.12 -28.90
C ALA A 75 3.79 2.22 -27.49
N LEU A 76 3.90 3.39 -26.85
CA LEU A 76 3.35 3.64 -25.52
C LEU A 76 1.82 3.74 -25.51
N GLN A 77 1.18 4.13 -26.61
CA GLN A 77 -0.29 4.10 -26.72
C GLN A 77 -0.85 2.68 -26.70
N GLN A 78 -0.09 1.72 -27.23
CA GLN A 78 -0.46 0.31 -27.26
C GLN A 78 -0.07 -0.43 -25.99
N GLN A 79 0.56 0.25 -25.03
CA GLN A 79 0.98 -0.36 -23.78
C GLN A 79 -0.26 -0.79 -22.96
N PRO A 80 -0.33 -2.06 -22.52
CA PRO A 80 -1.47 -2.55 -21.75
C PRO A 80 -1.67 -1.78 -20.45
N SER A 81 -2.93 -1.70 -20.04
CA SER A 81 -3.27 -1.15 -18.72
C SER A 81 -2.59 -1.94 -17.62
N GLY A 82 -2.04 -1.24 -16.63
CA GLY A 82 -1.34 -1.84 -15.50
C GLY A 82 -1.63 -1.10 -14.20
N PRO A 83 -0.79 -1.30 -13.17
CA PRO A 83 -0.93 -0.58 -11.91
C PRO A 83 -0.81 0.93 -12.13
N ALA A 84 -1.36 1.71 -11.18
CA ALA A 84 -1.38 3.18 -11.27
C ALA A 84 0.02 3.81 -11.44
N SER A 85 1.07 3.16 -10.92
CA SER A 85 2.46 3.56 -11.12
C SER A 85 2.90 3.42 -12.58
N LEU A 86 2.58 2.29 -13.23
CA LEU A 86 2.87 2.09 -14.65
C LEU A 86 2.08 3.06 -15.52
N ALA A 87 0.79 3.28 -15.22
CA ALA A 87 -0.04 4.22 -15.96
C ALA A 87 0.54 5.64 -15.93
N LEU A 88 1.04 6.09 -14.77
CA LEU A 88 1.74 7.37 -14.64
C LEU A 88 2.99 7.42 -15.53
N VAL A 89 3.84 6.40 -15.46
CA VAL A 89 5.08 6.31 -16.24
C VAL A 89 4.80 6.36 -17.74
N VAL A 90 3.85 5.54 -18.22
CA VAL A 90 3.45 5.48 -19.63
C VAL A 90 2.91 6.82 -20.09
N HIS A 91 2.08 7.48 -19.27
CA HIS A 91 1.51 8.78 -19.61
C HIS A 91 2.58 9.88 -19.74
N VAL A 92 3.53 9.92 -18.80
CA VAL A 92 4.64 10.89 -18.83
C VAL A 92 5.56 10.61 -20.01
N LEU A 93 5.97 9.36 -20.23
CA LEU A 93 6.80 8.99 -21.38
C LEU A 93 6.12 9.32 -22.70
N HIS A 94 4.81 9.08 -22.80
CA HIS A 94 4.02 9.39 -23.99
C HIS A 94 3.98 10.89 -24.26
N LEU A 95 3.73 11.70 -23.22
CA LEU A 95 3.75 13.15 -23.31
C LEU A 95 5.12 13.68 -23.75
N CYS A 96 6.20 13.19 -23.12
CA CYS A 96 7.56 13.55 -23.48
C CYS A 96 7.91 13.14 -24.92
N ALA A 97 7.46 11.97 -25.37
CA ALA A 97 7.70 11.48 -26.73
C ALA A 97 6.94 12.27 -27.80
N ARG A 98 5.76 12.82 -27.48
CA ARG A 98 4.93 13.59 -28.43
C ARG A 98 5.29 15.07 -28.48
N VAL A 99 5.47 15.69 -27.32
CA VAL A 99 5.63 17.14 -27.20
C VAL A 99 7.11 17.54 -27.22
N GLY A 100 7.98 16.69 -26.71
CA GLY A 100 9.39 17.05 -26.47
C GLY A 100 9.53 18.12 -25.38
N GLY A 101 10.62 18.88 -25.43
CA GLY A 101 10.94 19.92 -24.45
C GLY A 101 11.88 19.43 -23.34
N ASN A 102 11.66 19.85 -22.09
CA ASN A 102 12.50 19.44 -20.97
C ASN A 102 12.15 18.02 -20.48
N VAL A 103 12.53 17.03 -21.29
CA VAL A 103 12.25 15.62 -21.05
C VAL A 103 12.88 15.17 -19.73
N SER A 104 14.13 15.54 -19.47
CA SER A 104 14.83 15.16 -18.23
C SER A 104 14.09 15.64 -16.98
N GLU A 105 13.70 16.91 -16.92
CA GLU A 105 12.95 17.46 -15.77
C GLU A 105 11.59 16.76 -15.59
N SER A 106 10.91 16.43 -16.69
CA SER A 106 9.60 15.77 -16.65
C SER A 106 9.71 14.33 -16.12
N LEU A 107 10.75 13.60 -16.53
CA LEU A 107 11.02 12.24 -16.05
C LEU A 107 11.47 12.25 -14.58
N ASP A 108 12.31 13.20 -14.18
CA ASP A 108 12.73 13.38 -12.78
C ASP A 108 11.53 13.67 -11.86
N ARG A 109 10.62 14.55 -12.29
CA ARG A 109 9.37 14.84 -11.56
C ARG A 109 8.48 13.61 -11.44
N ALA A 110 8.36 12.81 -12.49
CA ALA A 110 7.61 11.57 -12.45
C ALA A 110 8.24 10.54 -11.49
N ALA A 111 9.57 10.41 -11.50
CA ALA A 111 10.30 9.56 -10.57
C ALA A 111 10.13 10.02 -9.11
N ALA A 112 10.21 11.33 -8.86
CA ALA A 112 9.93 11.92 -7.55
C ALA A 112 8.49 11.62 -7.09
N THR A 113 7.50 11.79 -7.97
CA THR A 113 6.10 11.48 -7.67
C THR A 113 5.88 10.01 -7.28
N LEU A 114 6.56 9.07 -7.95
CA LEU A 114 6.49 7.65 -7.59
C LEU A 114 7.10 7.38 -6.20
N ARG A 115 8.23 8.02 -5.88
CA ARG A 115 8.87 7.91 -4.56
C ARG A 115 8.01 8.52 -3.46
N GLU A 116 7.39 9.67 -3.70
CA GLU A 116 6.46 10.31 -2.76
C GLU A 116 5.26 9.41 -2.46
N ARG A 117 4.68 8.77 -3.50
CA ARG A 117 3.59 7.81 -3.32
C ARG A 117 4.01 6.60 -2.50
N ASP A 118 5.19 6.04 -2.78
CA ASP A 118 5.72 4.91 -2.02
C ASP A 118 5.99 5.28 -0.55
N ALA A 119 6.61 6.43 -0.31
CA ALA A 119 6.84 6.95 1.04
C ALA A 119 5.53 7.18 1.81
N ALA A 120 4.52 7.77 1.16
CA ALA A 120 3.21 7.97 1.75
C ALA A 120 2.50 6.65 2.08
N GLU A 121 2.66 5.62 1.24
CA GLU A 121 2.12 4.29 1.52
C GLU A 121 2.83 3.63 2.71
N GLN A 122 4.15 3.71 2.78
CA GLN A 122 4.94 3.21 3.90
C GLN A 122 4.56 3.91 5.21
N GLU A 123 4.38 5.24 5.18
CA GLU A 123 3.97 6.02 6.34
C GLU A 123 2.56 5.63 6.81
N ARG A 124 1.60 5.46 5.88
CA ARG A 124 0.25 4.96 6.21
C ARG A 124 0.30 3.58 6.87
N VAL A 125 1.15 2.68 6.36
CA VAL A 125 1.33 1.35 6.96
C VAL A 125 1.88 1.45 8.38
N ALA A 126 2.89 2.29 8.61
CA ALA A 126 3.46 2.53 9.93
C ALA A 126 2.45 3.12 10.91
N GLN A 127 1.74 4.17 10.51
CA GLN A 127 0.68 4.80 11.31
C GLN A 127 -0.45 3.80 11.65
N SER A 128 -0.85 2.96 10.69
CA SER A 128 -1.85 1.91 10.94
C SER A 128 -1.35 0.84 11.93
N ALA A 129 -0.05 0.55 11.94
CA ALA A 129 0.55 -0.41 12.87
C ALA A 129 0.54 0.15 14.30
N GLN A 130 0.92 1.41 14.47
CA GLN A 130 0.84 2.12 15.74
C GLN A 130 -0.60 2.18 16.27
N ALA A 131 -1.56 2.60 15.43
CA ALA A 131 -2.97 2.65 15.81
C ALA A 131 -3.51 1.28 16.26
N ARG A 132 -3.11 0.21 15.56
CA ARG A 132 -3.43 -1.18 15.95
C ARG A 132 -2.84 -1.57 17.30
N LEU A 133 -1.60 -1.19 17.58
CA LEU A 133 -0.96 -1.45 18.88
C LEU A 133 -1.67 -0.72 20.01
N SER A 134 -1.93 0.58 19.84
CA SER A 134 -2.68 1.38 20.83
C SER A 134 -4.07 0.80 21.10
N ALA A 135 -4.79 0.39 20.05
CA ALA A 135 -6.09 -0.25 20.19
C ALA A 135 -6.02 -1.58 20.98
N ARG A 136 -5.00 -2.41 20.73
CA ARG A 136 -4.78 -3.66 21.47
C ARG A 136 -4.49 -3.40 22.95
N VAL A 137 -3.59 -2.47 23.25
CA VAL A 137 -3.27 -2.11 24.65
C VAL A 137 -4.51 -1.63 25.38
N LEU A 138 -5.26 -0.68 24.82
CA LEU A 138 -6.47 -0.13 25.46
C LEU A 138 -7.56 -1.19 25.67
N THR A 139 -7.65 -2.18 24.78
CA THR A 139 -8.60 -3.29 24.91
C THR A 139 -8.16 -4.30 25.99
N LEU A 140 -6.87 -4.62 26.06
CA LEU A 140 -6.31 -5.62 26.97
C LEU A 140 -6.17 -5.12 28.42
N VAL A 141 -5.93 -3.82 28.62
CA VAL A 141 -5.73 -3.25 29.97
C VAL A 141 -6.91 -3.53 30.92
N PRO A 142 -8.19 -3.26 30.56
CA PRO A 142 -9.33 -3.57 31.42
C PRO A 142 -9.48 -5.07 31.72
N LEU A 143 -9.19 -5.94 30.74
CA LEU A 143 -9.23 -7.39 30.91
C LEU A 143 -8.14 -7.86 31.89
N GLY A 144 -6.93 -7.32 31.77
CA GLY A 144 -5.82 -7.58 32.68
C GLY A 144 -6.13 -7.13 34.11
N PHE A 145 -6.71 -5.93 34.27
CA PHE A 145 -7.12 -5.41 35.58
C PHE A 145 -8.23 -6.25 36.21
N ALA A 146 -9.23 -6.67 35.43
CA ALA A 146 -10.29 -7.56 35.90
C ALA A 146 -9.72 -8.92 36.37
N GLY A 147 -8.84 -9.53 35.56
CA GLY A 147 -8.16 -10.78 35.93
C GLY A 147 -7.30 -10.64 37.19
N PHE A 148 -6.52 -9.56 37.28
CA PHE A 148 -5.69 -9.26 38.45
C PHE A 148 -6.53 -9.12 39.73
N THR A 149 -7.66 -8.41 39.65
CA THR A 149 -8.56 -8.21 40.79
C THR A 149 -9.17 -9.53 41.27
N LEU A 150 -9.55 -10.41 40.34
CA LEU A 150 -10.12 -11.73 40.67
C LEU A 150 -9.12 -12.63 41.43
N LEU A 151 -7.83 -12.54 41.07
CA LEU A 151 -6.77 -13.35 41.68
C LEU A 151 -6.32 -12.80 43.04
N THR A 152 -6.17 -11.48 43.17
CA THR A 152 -5.50 -10.86 44.32
C THR A 152 -6.46 -10.31 45.37
N ASN A 153 -7.70 -9.96 45.02
CA ASN A 153 -8.62 -9.25 45.92
C ASN A 153 -9.90 -10.06 46.21
N ALA A 154 -10.03 -10.56 47.44
CA ALA A 154 -11.19 -11.34 47.87
C ALA A 154 -12.50 -10.53 47.88
N GLN A 155 -12.47 -9.24 48.25
CA GLN A 155 -13.64 -8.36 48.21
C GLN A 155 -14.05 -8.04 46.77
N GLY A 156 -13.08 -7.74 45.90
CA GLY A 156 -13.32 -7.50 44.47
C GLY A 156 -13.90 -8.73 43.77
N ARG A 157 -13.39 -9.93 44.12
CA ARG A 157 -13.95 -11.21 43.66
C ARG A 157 -15.38 -11.42 44.16
N ALA A 158 -15.65 -11.20 45.46
CA ALA A 158 -17.00 -11.35 46.01
C ALA A 158 -17.99 -10.37 45.36
N PHE A 159 -17.59 -9.14 45.10
CA PHE A 159 -18.40 -8.13 44.41
C PHE A 159 -18.80 -8.58 43.00
N MET A 160 -17.88 -9.18 42.22
CA MET A 160 -18.16 -9.67 40.87
C MET A 160 -19.29 -10.71 40.81
N PHE A 161 -19.48 -11.50 41.88
CA PHE A 161 -20.55 -12.51 41.96
C PHE A 161 -21.87 -11.96 42.49
N THR A 162 -21.96 -10.66 42.83
CA THR A 162 -23.24 -10.03 43.16
C THR A 162 -24.04 -9.70 41.89
N PRO A 163 -25.38 -9.61 41.95
CA PRO A 163 -26.19 -9.19 40.80
C PRO A 163 -25.74 -7.86 40.20
N PHE A 164 -25.35 -6.91 41.06
CA PHE A 164 -24.85 -5.60 40.63
C PHE A 164 -23.47 -5.71 39.95
N GLY A 165 -22.55 -6.48 40.54
CA GLY A 165 -21.23 -6.72 39.96
C GLY A 165 -21.29 -7.42 38.59
N MET A 166 -22.20 -8.39 38.42
CA MET A 166 -22.42 -9.06 37.13
C MET A 166 -22.97 -8.10 36.07
N VAL A 167 -23.89 -7.20 36.42
CA VAL A 167 -24.38 -6.16 35.50
C VAL A 167 -23.25 -5.20 35.11
N CYS A 168 -22.47 -4.70 36.08
CA CYS A 168 -21.32 -3.84 35.80
C CYS A 168 -20.28 -4.54 34.92
N ALA A 169 -19.98 -5.81 35.19
CA ALA A 169 -19.06 -6.61 34.38
C ALA A 169 -19.60 -6.81 32.96
N GLY A 170 -20.89 -7.10 32.79
CA GLY A 170 -21.55 -7.22 31.49
C GLY A 170 -21.49 -5.93 30.68
N ILE A 171 -21.73 -4.78 31.32
CA ILE A 171 -21.56 -3.46 30.71
C ILE A 171 -20.10 -3.24 30.30
N GLY A 172 -19.14 -3.49 31.20
CA GLY A 172 -17.70 -3.35 30.88
C GLY A 172 -17.25 -4.22 29.71
N VAL A 173 -17.66 -5.49 29.69
CA VAL A 173 -17.36 -6.44 28.60
C VAL A 173 -18.01 -5.97 27.30
N SER A 174 -19.28 -5.56 27.32
CA SER A 174 -19.96 -5.08 26.11
C SER A 174 -19.34 -3.80 25.54
N LEU A 175 -18.95 -2.83 26.38
CA LEU A 175 -18.18 -1.66 25.94
C LEU A 175 -16.81 -2.06 25.35
N ASN A 176 -16.09 -2.96 26.00
CA ASN A 176 -14.78 -3.43 25.53
C ASN A 176 -14.90 -4.12 24.16
N LEU A 177 -15.86 -5.03 24.00
CA LEU A 177 -16.13 -5.70 22.72
C LEU A 177 -16.59 -4.72 21.63
N THR A 178 -17.38 -3.71 21.99
CA THR A 178 -17.84 -2.69 21.05
C THR A 178 -16.67 -1.83 20.58
N GLY A 179 -15.82 -1.37 21.50
CA GLY A 179 -14.59 -0.64 21.19
C GLY A 179 -13.65 -1.45 20.28
N ALA A 180 -13.42 -2.72 20.61
CA ALA A 180 -12.63 -3.63 19.78
C ALA A 180 -13.22 -3.80 18.37
N ARG A 181 -14.54 -3.93 18.24
CA ARG A 181 -15.22 -4.02 16.94
C ARG A 181 -15.11 -2.75 16.12
N VAL A 182 -15.34 -1.58 16.72
CA VAL A 182 -15.23 -0.28 16.04
C VAL A 182 -13.79 -0.07 15.54
N MET A 183 -12.79 -0.29 16.40
CA MET A 183 -11.39 -0.17 15.99
C MET A 183 -11.03 -1.13 14.86
N SER A 184 -11.48 -2.39 14.95
CA SER A 184 -11.25 -3.36 13.87
C SER A 184 -11.90 -2.95 12.55
N ARG A 185 -13.02 -2.22 12.56
CA ARG A 185 -13.64 -1.64 11.35
C ARG A 185 -12.81 -0.49 10.79
N VAL A 186 -12.38 0.45 11.61
CA VAL A 186 -11.57 1.61 11.19
C VAL A 186 -10.27 1.15 10.53
N ILE A 187 -9.58 0.20 11.15
CA ILE A 187 -8.31 -0.35 10.62
C ILE A 187 -8.52 -1.11 9.30
N ARG A 188 -9.67 -1.78 9.11
CA ARG A 188 -9.98 -2.50 7.87
C ARG A 188 -10.43 -1.57 6.74
N GLY A 189 -11.10 -0.46 7.05
CA GLY A 189 -11.52 0.52 6.05
C GLY A 189 -10.41 1.45 5.57
N ALA A 190 -9.25 1.44 6.24
CA ALA A 190 -8.05 2.18 5.84
C ALA A 190 -7.13 1.41 4.88
N ARG A 191 -7.57 0.24 4.39
CA ARG A 191 -6.92 -0.55 3.32
C ARG A 191 -7.70 -0.36 2.02
#